data_AF-A0A2D6PB90-F1
#
_entry.id   AF-A0A2D6PB90-F1
#
_cell.length_a   1.000
_cell.length_b   1.000
_cell.length_c   1.000
_cell.angle_alpha   90.00
_cell.angle_beta   90.00
_cell.angle_gamma   90.00
#
_symmetry.space_group_name_H-M   'P 1'
#
loop_
_entity.id
_entity.type
_entity.pdbx_description
1 polymer ?
#
loop_
_entity_poly.entity_id
_entity_poly.type
_entity_poly.pdbx_seq_one_letter_code
_entity_poly.pdbx_strand_id
1 'polypeptide(L)'
;MLNNNTYIDVWPILEDIFNRKKTIDVLVFLTMYAYGSTLKRTSSLFNLKPGYIKKSNSAISKDIQRTFSRKKININTISNLIGVKHAIENKKDTNSDSELY
;
A
#
# COMPACT_ATOMS: atom_id res chain seq x y z
N MET A 1 -13.72 -7.82 20.77
CA MET A 1 -12.41 -8.15 20.19
C MET A 1 -12.59 -8.30 18.69
N LEU A 2 -11.88 -7.52 17.87
CA LEU A 2 -11.94 -7.66 16.40
C LEU A 2 -11.17 -8.92 16.01
N ASN A 3 -11.86 -9.86 15.37
CA ASN A 3 -11.35 -11.18 15.00
C ASN A 3 -10.20 -11.04 13.97
N ASN A 4 -9.17 -11.89 14.07
CA ASN A 4 -7.94 -11.81 13.25
C ASN A 4 -8.16 -12.03 11.73
N ASN A 5 -9.40 -12.24 11.27
CA ASN A 5 -9.75 -12.49 9.86
C ASN A 5 -10.67 -11.43 9.25
N THR A 6 -10.84 -10.26 9.88
CA THR A 6 -11.64 -9.18 9.27
C THR A 6 -10.85 -8.51 8.15
N TYR A 7 -11.18 -8.82 6.90
CA TYR A 7 -10.70 -8.06 5.74
C TYR A 7 -11.29 -6.66 5.81
N ILE A 8 -10.42 -5.65 5.90
CA ILE A 8 -10.83 -4.25 5.82
C ILE A 8 -10.49 -3.78 4.42
N ASP A 9 -11.52 -3.53 3.62
CA ASP A 9 -11.34 -2.83 2.36
C ASP A 9 -10.96 -1.37 2.66
N VAL A 10 -9.71 -1.02 2.32
CA VAL A 10 -9.18 0.33 2.51
C VAL A 10 -9.45 1.22 1.31
N TRP A 11 -9.96 0.68 0.19
CA TRP A 11 -10.18 1.44 -1.03
C TRP A 11 -11.17 2.60 -0.85
N PRO A 12 -12.35 2.43 -0.22
CA PRO A 12 -13.27 3.54 0.01
C PRO A 12 -12.66 4.67 0.86
N ILE A 13 -11.73 4.32 1.75
CA ILE A 13 -11.02 5.29 2.59
C ILE A 13 -10.02 6.08 1.75
N LEU A 14 -9.28 5.40 0.87
CA LEU A 14 -8.34 6.03 -0.05
C LEU A 14 -9.05 6.93 -1.07
N GLU A 15 -10.18 6.46 -1.61
CA GLU A 15 -11.01 7.21 -2.55
C GLU A 15 -11.51 8.53 -1.93
N ASP A 16 -12.03 8.49 -0.69
CA ASP A 16 -12.42 9.70 0.05
C ASP A 16 -11.25 10.68 0.25
N ILE A 17 -10.04 10.17 0.50
CA ILE A 17 -8.85 11.01 0.61
C ILE A 17 -8.50 11.62 -0.76
N PHE A 18 -8.49 10.82 -1.82
CA PHE A 18 -8.12 11.26 -3.17
C PHE A 18 -9.12 12.25 -3.75
N ASN A 19 -10.41 12.09 -3.50
CA ASN A 19 -11.46 13.01 -3.94
C ASN A 19 -11.32 14.42 -3.34
N ARG A 20 -10.58 14.56 -2.21
CA ARG A 20 -10.28 15.85 -1.58
C ARG A 20 -8.97 16.49 -2.06
N LYS A 21 -8.27 15.86 -3.01
CA LYS A 21 -7.00 16.34 -3.57
C LYS A 21 -7.19 16.79 -5.01
N LYS A 22 -6.25 17.61 -5.48
CA LYS A 22 -6.20 17.95 -6.91
C LYS A 22 -5.86 16.67 -7.68
N THR A 23 -6.49 16.48 -8.83
CA THR A 23 -6.25 15.31 -9.70
C THR A 23 -4.77 15.11 -9.99
N ILE A 24 -4.02 16.20 -10.23
CA ILE A 24 -2.57 16.14 -10.47
C ILE A 24 -1.79 15.56 -9.29
N ASP A 25 -2.18 15.88 -8.05
CA ASP A 25 -1.52 15.37 -6.85
C ASP A 25 -1.79 13.87 -6.66
N VAL A 26 -3.01 13.44 -6.96
CA VAL A 26 -3.39 12.01 -6.93
C VAL A 26 -2.63 11.23 -8.00
N LEU A 27 -2.56 11.74 -9.23
CA LEU A 27 -1.83 11.09 -10.33
C LEU A 27 -0.34 10.97 -10.03
N VAL A 28 0.28 12.02 -9.51
CA VAL A 28 1.69 12.01 -9.08
C VAL A 28 1.92 10.98 -7.98
N PHE A 29 1.03 10.92 -6.99
CA PHE A 29 1.10 9.96 -5.90
C PHE A 29 1.00 8.52 -6.40
N LEU A 30 -0.02 8.21 -7.20
CA LEU A 30 -0.21 6.88 -7.78
C LEU A 30 0.96 6.48 -8.70
N THR A 31 1.48 7.41 -9.49
CA THR A 31 2.64 7.15 -10.37
C THR A 31 3.87 6.73 -9.57
N MET A 32 4.13 7.38 -8.43
CA MET A 32 5.27 7.02 -7.58
C MET A 32 5.03 5.76 -6.76
N TYR A 33 3.86 5.59 -6.15
CA TYR A 33 3.62 4.53 -5.16
C TYR A 33 2.98 3.26 -5.74
N ALA A 34 2.05 3.37 -6.70
CA ALA A 34 1.42 2.20 -7.31
C ALA A 34 2.29 1.61 -8.44
N TYR A 35 2.94 2.48 -9.23
CA TYR A 35 3.77 2.06 -10.36
C TYR A 35 5.28 2.08 -10.06
N GLY A 36 5.68 2.44 -8.84
CA GLY A 36 7.08 2.44 -8.42
C GLY A 36 7.98 3.41 -9.20
N SER A 37 7.43 4.47 -9.81
CA SER A 37 8.24 5.40 -10.61
C SER A 37 9.19 6.23 -9.75
N THR A 38 10.38 6.48 -10.30
CA THR A 38 11.36 7.35 -9.65
C THR A 38 10.89 8.80 -9.64
N LEU A 39 11.41 9.58 -8.69
CA LEU A 39 11.15 11.02 -8.61
C LEU A 39 11.54 11.76 -9.90
N LYS A 40 12.68 11.40 -10.51
CA LYS A 40 13.16 12.00 -11.76
C LYS A 40 12.18 11.72 -12.90
N ARG A 41 11.73 10.47 -13.03
CA ARG A 41 10.77 10.06 -14.08
C ARG A 41 9.41 10.75 -13.89
N THR A 42 8.91 10.78 -12.66
CA THR A 42 7.65 11.45 -12.30
C THR A 42 7.72 12.96 -12.57
N SER A 43 8.84 13.59 -12.20
CA SER A 43 9.10 15.01 -12.49
C SER A 43 9.06 15.30 -13.98
N SER A 44 9.68 14.45 -14.79
CA SER A 44 9.64 14.57 -16.25
C SER A 44 8.24 14.33 -16.82
N LEU A 45 7.51 13.33 -16.33
CA LEU A 45 6.20 12.94 -16.86
C LEU A 45 5.15 14.03 -16.66
N PHE A 46 5.14 14.66 -15.49
CA PHE A 46 4.16 15.68 -15.14
C PHE A 46 4.67 17.12 -15.33
N ASN A 47 5.92 17.30 -15.77
CA ASN A 47 6.59 18.60 -15.84
C ASN A 47 6.50 19.39 -14.52
N LEU A 48 6.74 18.71 -13.40
CA LEU A 48 6.66 19.27 -12.05
C LEU A 48 8.02 19.29 -11.37
N LYS A 49 8.27 20.33 -10.57
CA LYS A 49 9.50 20.40 -9.75
C LYS A 49 9.54 19.24 -8.76
N PRO A 50 10.69 18.56 -8.56
CA PRO A 50 10.82 17.47 -7.60
C PRO A 50 10.39 17.83 -6.17
N GLY A 51 10.62 19.08 -5.75
CA GLY A 51 10.19 19.57 -4.43
C GLY A 51 8.68 19.63 -4.26
N TYR A 52 7.95 19.99 -5.32
CA TYR A 52 6.48 19.96 -5.33
C TYR A 52 5.98 18.52 -5.17
N ILE A 53 6.51 17.60 -5.96
CA ILE A 53 6.15 16.17 -5.92
C ILE A 53 6.36 15.59 -4.52
N LYS A 54 7.52 15.83 -3.91
CA LYS A 54 7.82 15.39 -2.54
C LYS A 54 6.81 15.96 -1.53
N LYS A 55 6.51 17.26 -1.62
CA LYS A 55 5.57 17.93 -0.71
C LYS A 55 4.16 17.36 -0.85
N SER A 56 3.68 17.22 -2.08
CA SER A 56 2.36 16.69 -2.41
C SER A 56 2.19 15.25 -1.91
N ASN A 57 3.14 14.38 -2.25
CA ASN A 57 3.14 12.98 -1.82
C ASN A 57 3.22 12.84 -0.29
N SER A 58 4.05 13.65 0.37
CA SER A 58 4.13 13.63 1.84
C SER A 58 2.81 14.05 2.49
N ALA A 59 2.11 15.03 1.93
CA ALA A 59 0.80 15.45 2.44
C ALA A 59 -0.25 14.34 2.30
N ILE A 60 -0.30 13.66 1.15
CA ILE A 60 -1.23 12.53 0.93
C ILE A 60 -0.90 11.38 1.89
N SER A 61 0.37 10.98 2.01
CA SER A 61 0.78 9.91 2.94
C SER A 61 0.41 10.21 4.39
N LYS A 62 0.57 11.46 4.83
CA LYS A 62 0.18 11.88 6.19
C LYS A 62 -1.33 11.79 6.41
N ASP A 63 -2.14 12.16 5.42
CA ASP A 63 -3.59 12.06 5.52
C ASP A 63 -4.06 10.61 5.57
N ILE A 64 -3.46 9.72 4.76
CA ILE A 64 -3.70 8.27 4.82
C ILE A 64 -3.36 7.74 6.20
N GLN A 65 -2.15 8.01 6.68
CA GLN A 65 -1.69 7.56 8.00
C GLN A 65 -2.61 8.05 9.12
N ARG A 66 -2.99 9.33 9.12
CA ARG A 66 -3.89 9.91 10.12
C ARG A 66 -5.26 9.24 10.10
N THR A 67 -5.79 8.96 8.91
CA THR A 67 -7.11 8.35 8.74
C THR A 67 -7.12 6.90 9.19
N PHE A 68 -6.07 6.15 8.87
CA PHE A 68 -5.91 4.77 9.32
C PHE A 68 -5.76 4.68 10.84
N SER A 69 -4.94 5.55 11.45
CA SER A 69 -4.83 5.63 12.92
C SER A 69 -6.16 5.93 13.60
N ARG A 70 -6.96 6.87 13.06
CA ARG A 70 -8.29 7.21 13.60
C ARG A 70 -9.28 6.05 13.49
N LYS A 71 -9.22 5.30 12.39
CA LYS A 71 -10.06 4.11 12.17
C LYS A 71 -9.51 2.85 12.83
N LYS A 72 -8.41 2.96 13.60
CA LYS A 72 -7.72 1.84 14.27
C LYS A 72 -7.30 0.73 13.29
N ILE A 73 -6.96 1.10 12.05
CA ILE A 73 -6.45 0.18 11.03
C ILE A 73 -4.95 0.03 11.25
N ASN A 74 -4.49 -1.19 11.56
CA ASN A 74 -3.07 -1.49 11.73
C ASN A 74 -2.51 -2.09 10.43
N ILE A 75 -1.73 -1.28 9.71
CA ILE A 75 -1.12 -1.67 8.43
C ILE A 75 0.02 -2.68 8.62
N ASN A 76 0.62 -2.74 9.82
CA ASN A 76 1.68 -3.70 10.12
C ASN A 76 1.14 -5.14 10.22
N THR A 77 -0.18 -5.31 10.36
CA THR A 77 -0.83 -6.63 10.34
C THR A 77 -0.93 -7.21 8.93
N ILE A 78 -0.74 -6.40 7.88
CA ILE A 78 -0.84 -6.81 6.47
C ILE A 78 0.43 -7.57 6.03
N SER A 79 1.61 -7.24 6.57
CA SER A 79 2.87 -7.93 6.21
C SER A 79 2.95 -9.38 6.69
N ASN A 80 2.26 -9.74 7.78
CA ASN A 80 2.32 -11.10 8.32
C ASN A 80 1.47 -12.10 7.54
N LEU A 81 0.46 -11.66 6.78
CA LEU A 81 -0.38 -12.57 5.99
C LEU A 81 0.32 -13.07 4.72
N ILE A 82 1.20 -12.27 4.11
CA ILE A 82 1.94 -12.67 2.90
C ILE A 82 3.13 -13.57 3.26
N GLY A 83 3.85 -13.26 4.35
CA GLY A 83 4.98 -14.08 4.83
C GLY A 83 4.55 -15.45 5.37
N VAL A 84 3.39 -15.53 6.03
CA VAL A 84 2.87 -16.81 6.57
C VAL A 84 2.27 -17.68 5.47
N LYS A 85 1.66 -17.11 4.42
CA LYS A 85 1.13 -17.91 3.30
C LYS A 85 2.23 -18.64 2.54
N HIS A 86 3.34 -17.96 2.23
CA HIS A 86 4.51 -18.59 1.60
C HIS A 86 5.19 -19.64 2.49
N ALA A 87 5.23 -19.43 3.81
CA ALA A 87 5.82 -20.40 4.73
C ALA A 87 4.96 -21.68 4.91
N ILE A 88 3.63 -21.58 4.73
CA ILE A 88 2.71 -22.72 4.82
C ILE A 88 2.64 -23.50 3.50
N GLU A 89 2.68 -22.82 2.35
CA GLU A 89 2.73 -23.46 1.02
C GLU A 89 4.03 -24.28 0.87
N ASN A 90 5.18 -23.71 1.22
CA ASN A 90 6.46 -24.44 1.18
C ASN A 90 6.56 -25.62 2.16
N LYS A 91 5.77 -25.66 3.24
CA LYS A 91 5.73 -26.81 4.16
C LYS A 91 4.84 -27.94 3.67
N LYS A 92 3.87 -27.66 2.79
CA LYS A 92 3.02 -28.70 2.19
C LYS A 92 3.74 -29.45 1.08
N ASP A 93 4.55 -28.74 0.29
CA ASP A 93 5.28 -29.34 -0.84
C ASP A 93 6.47 -30.20 -0.36
N THR A 94 7.01 -29.97 0.84
CA THR A 94 8.10 -30.80 1.38
C THR A 94 7.63 -32.07 2.09
N ASN A 95 6.32 -32.24 2.33
CA ASN A 95 5.77 -33.40 3.04
C ASN A 95 4.98 -34.37 2.13
N SER A 96 4.80 -34.07 0.85
CA SER A 96 4.14 -34.99 -0.10
C SER A 96 5.09 -35.96 -0.81
N ASP A 97 6.40 -35.68 -0.77
CA ASP A 97 7.39 -36.43 -1.56
C ASP A 97 8.23 -37.42 -0.72
N SER A 98 7.98 -37.53 0.59
CA SER A 98 8.73 -38.41 1.50
C SER A 98 8.04 -39.73 1.86
N GLU A 99 6.91 -40.08 1.23
CA GLU A 99 6.21 -41.37 1.42
C GLU A 99 6.29 -42.32 0.20
N LEU A 100 7.23 -42.10 -0.74
CA LEU A 100 7.37 -42.94 -1.94
C LEU A 100 8.76 -43.59 -2.15
N TYR A 101 9.59 -43.70 -1.10
CA TYR A 101 10.76 -44.58 -1.11
C TYR A 101 11.01 -45.24 0.24
#